data_AF-J3ID81-F1
#
_entry.id   AF-J3ID81-F1
#
_cell.length_a   1.000
_cell.length_b   1.000
_cell.length_c   1.000
_cell.angle_alpha   90.00
_cell.angle_beta   90.00
_cell.angle_gamma   90.00
#
_symmetry.space_group_name_H-M   'P 1'
#
loop_
_entity.id
_entity.type
_entity.pdbx_description
1 polymer ?
#
loop_
_entity_poly.entity_id
_entity_poly.type
_entity_poly.pdbx_seq_one_letter_code
_entity_poly.pdbx_strand_id
1 'polypeptide(L)'
;MPLINSAVTFSPEAILKIATVKSEPQLSHTRWGDDDLEELRREIRNFYRREQKLTCAYCKEEIGVIAAANAPIEHILPKSKYIQFMFEPKNLCVICADCNTYKKDREGLLDPPLYRDAVRIYPLDSSRYRLFHPHFDEYDQHIKKIRYIYLPGSNKGSYTIFACNLNRVIVELGVSDELFNDVATALERARFGGNG
;
A
#
# COMPACT_ATOMS: atom_id res chain seq x y z
N MET A 1 14.02 -5.78 -7.11
CA MET A 1 13.76 -6.20 -5.71
C MET A 1 12.43 -5.60 -5.24
N PRO A 2 11.68 -6.26 -4.34
CA PRO A 2 10.43 -5.72 -3.83
C PRO A 2 10.65 -4.44 -3.02
N LEU A 3 9.61 -3.63 -2.88
CA LEU A 3 9.68 -2.38 -2.12
C LEU A 3 9.91 -2.61 -0.61
N ILE A 4 9.25 -3.64 -0.07
CA ILE A 4 9.40 -4.08 1.32
C ILE A 4 10.08 -5.44 1.29
N ASN A 5 11.22 -5.56 1.96
CA ASN A 5 12.02 -6.78 1.96
C ASN A 5 11.78 -7.63 3.22
N SER A 6 11.37 -6.98 4.31
CA SER A 6 11.06 -7.63 5.59
C SER A 6 9.63 -7.31 6.04
N ALA A 7 8.89 -8.33 6.46
CA ALA A 7 7.60 -8.14 7.12
C ALA A 7 7.77 -8.02 8.63
N VAL A 8 6.83 -7.34 9.30
CA VAL A 8 6.87 -7.16 10.75
C VAL A 8 6.87 -8.50 11.48
N THR A 9 7.76 -8.64 12.46
CA THR A 9 7.71 -9.72 13.45
C THR A 9 7.12 -9.14 14.72
N PHE A 10 5.99 -9.71 15.18
CA PHE A 10 5.26 -9.20 16.33
C PHE A 10 5.99 -9.49 17.65
N SER A 11 5.97 -8.54 18.58
CA SER A 11 6.40 -8.75 19.97
C SER A 11 5.58 -9.85 20.65
N PRO A 12 6.08 -10.50 21.72
CA PRO A 12 5.30 -11.47 22.50
C PRO A 12 3.96 -10.90 22.99
N GLU A 13 3.94 -9.64 23.42
CA GLU A 13 2.75 -8.92 23.85
C GLU A 13 1.76 -8.74 22.69
N ALA A 14 2.25 -8.34 21.51
CA ALA A 14 1.45 -8.24 20.30
C ALA A 14 0.87 -9.58 19.87
N ILE A 15 1.65 -10.67 19.94
CA ILE A 15 1.18 -12.03 19.60
C ILE A 15 0.02 -12.44 20.51
N LEU A 16 0.16 -12.24 21.83
CA LEU A 16 -0.91 -12.53 22.78
C LEU A 16 -2.16 -11.71 22.49
N LYS A 17 -2.01 -10.40 22.24
CA LYS A 17 -3.14 -9.51 21.92
C LYS A 17 -3.84 -9.93 20.63
N ILE A 18 -3.09 -10.25 19.57
CA ILE A 18 -3.64 -10.73 18.30
C ILE A 18 -4.41 -12.04 18.51
N ALA A 19 -3.87 -12.97 19.31
CA ALA A 19 -4.53 -14.24 19.61
C ALA A 19 -5.85 -14.03 20.34
N THR A 20 -5.89 -13.14 21.34
CA THR A 20 -7.12 -12.76 22.04
C THR A 20 -8.16 -12.22 21.06
N VAL A 21 -7.80 -11.23 20.24
CA VAL A 21 -8.73 -10.63 19.27
C VAL A 21 -9.25 -11.65 18.26
N LYS A 22 -8.39 -12.53 17.74
CA LYS A 22 -8.78 -13.57 16.77
C LYS A 22 -9.72 -14.62 17.37
N SER A 23 -9.75 -14.77 18.70
CA SER A 23 -10.65 -15.70 19.39
C SER A 23 -12.05 -15.14 19.67
N GLU A 24 -12.28 -13.86 19.39
CA GLU A 24 -13.56 -13.20 19.65
C GLU A 24 -14.67 -13.77 18.72
N PRO A 25 -15.83 -14.20 19.25
CA PRO A 25 -16.88 -14.89 18.47
C PRO A 25 -17.48 -14.07 17.32
N GLN A 26 -17.42 -12.74 17.39
CA GLN A 26 -17.98 -11.82 16.39
C GLN A 26 -16.94 -10.76 15.99
N LEU A 27 -15.73 -11.22 15.64
CA LEU A 27 -14.68 -10.32 15.18
C LEU A 27 -15.17 -9.49 13.98
N SER A 28 -15.12 -8.16 14.14
CA SER A 28 -15.42 -7.20 13.09
C SER A 28 -14.15 -6.45 12.68
N HIS A 29 -14.09 -6.04 11.41
CA HIS A 29 -13.01 -5.18 10.91
C HIS A 29 -12.86 -3.85 11.65
N THR A 30 -13.91 -3.39 12.35
CA THR A 30 -13.88 -2.17 13.18
C THR A 30 -13.01 -2.33 14.42
N ARG A 31 -12.82 -3.56 14.91
CA ARG A 31 -11.97 -3.89 16.07
C ARG A 31 -10.55 -3.33 15.95
N TRP A 32 -10.03 -3.25 14.73
CA TRP A 32 -8.74 -2.61 14.42
C TRP A 32 -8.64 -1.16 14.94
N GLY A 33 -9.76 -0.46 15.05
CA GLY A 33 -9.84 0.94 15.46
C GLY A 33 -9.65 1.16 16.95
N ASP A 34 -9.90 0.15 17.77
CA ASP A 34 -10.08 0.29 19.21
C ASP A 34 -8.79 0.68 19.95
N ASP A 35 -8.96 1.43 21.03
CA ASP A 35 -7.85 2.02 21.81
C ASP A 35 -6.93 0.95 22.41
N ASP A 36 -7.47 -0.21 22.78
CA ASP A 36 -6.67 -1.31 23.33
C ASP A 36 -5.72 -1.95 22.30
N LEU A 37 -5.88 -1.66 21.00
CA LEU A 37 -4.96 -2.04 19.92
C LEU A 37 -4.04 -0.89 19.48
N GLU A 38 -4.05 0.26 20.16
CA GLU A 38 -3.18 1.39 19.81
C GLU A 38 -1.69 1.01 19.86
N GLU A 39 -1.26 0.32 20.91
CA GLU A 39 0.11 -0.18 21.08
C GLU A 39 0.56 -1.07 19.93
N LEU A 40 -0.26 -2.06 19.57
CA LEU A 40 -0.03 -2.97 18.45
C LEU A 40 0.08 -2.21 17.13
N ARG A 41 -0.85 -1.27 16.88
CA ARG A 41 -0.79 -0.41 15.68
C ARG A 41 0.47 0.44 15.67
N ARG A 42 0.89 0.98 16.82
CA ARG A 42 2.12 1.78 16.91
C ARG A 42 3.36 0.94 16.60
N GLU A 43 3.44 -0.29 17.10
CA GLU A 43 4.51 -1.25 16.78
C GLU A 43 4.61 -1.48 15.26
N ILE A 44 3.49 -1.86 14.63
CA ILE A 44 3.40 -2.13 13.18
C ILE A 44 3.81 -0.90 12.37
N ARG A 45 3.27 0.27 12.71
CA ARG A 45 3.54 1.52 11.99
C ARG A 45 5.02 1.91 12.07
N ASN A 46 5.62 1.79 13.26
CA ASN A 46 7.03 2.14 13.47
C ASN A 46 7.95 1.18 12.73
N PHE A 47 7.61 -0.11 12.67
CA PHE A 47 8.33 -1.07 11.83
C PHE A 47 8.31 -0.64 10.35
N TYR A 48 7.11 -0.47 9.78
CA TYR A 48 6.97 -0.19 8.35
C TYR A 48 7.45 1.21 7.94
N ARG A 49 7.41 2.21 8.83
CA ARG A 49 8.08 3.51 8.61
C ARG A 49 9.58 3.35 8.37
N ARG A 50 10.25 2.49 9.16
CA ARG A 50 11.70 2.25 9.01
C ARG A 50 11.98 1.44 7.75
N GLU A 51 11.27 0.33 7.58
CA GLU A 51 11.45 -0.57 6.44
C GLU A 51 11.21 0.13 5.10
N GLN A 52 10.18 0.98 5.02
CA GLN A 52 9.87 1.76 3.83
C GLN A 52 10.62 3.10 3.75
N LYS A 53 11.55 3.38 4.67
CA LYS A 53 12.34 4.62 4.71
C LYS A 53 11.48 5.88 4.59
N LEU A 54 10.42 5.95 5.41
CA LEU A 54 9.48 7.06 5.45
C LEU A 54 8.87 7.40 4.09
N THR A 55 8.68 6.40 3.22
CA THR A 55 8.12 6.55 1.89
C THR A 55 6.80 5.78 1.78
N CYS A 56 5.75 6.44 1.28
CA CYS A 56 4.45 5.82 1.00
C CYS A 56 4.60 4.66 0.01
N ALA A 57 4.00 3.51 0.32
CA ALA A 57 4.12 2.31 -0.51
C ALA A 57 3.54 2.48 -1.93
N TYR A 58 2.57 3.39 -2.13
CA TYR A 58 1.88 3.57 -3.41
C TYR A 58 2.32 4.80 -4.20
N CYS A 59 2.35 5.99 -3.59
CA CYS A 59 2.72 7.21 -4.31
C CYS A 59 4.21 7.56 -4.20
N LYS A 60 5.00 6.84 -3.38
CA LYS A 60 6.42 7.18 -3.16
C LYS A 60 6.66 8.62 -2.67
N GLU A 61 5.65 9.30 -2.14
CA GLU A 61 5.85 10.55 -1.39
C GLU A 61 6.27 10.23 0.05
N GLU A 62 6.88 11.19 0.71
CA GLU A 62 7.24 11.09 2.11
C GLU A 62 6.00 10.95 3.01
N ILE A 63 6.13 10.18 4.08
CA ILE A 63 5.11 10.01 5.12
C ILE A 63 5.60 10.59 6.45
N GLY A 64 4.66 10.97 7.31
CA GLY A 64 4.99 11.61 8.59
C GLY A 64 5.75 10.68 9.54
N VAL A 65 6.80 11.21 10.18
CA VAL A 65 7.65 10.50 11.15
C VAL A 65 6.94 10.26 12.49
N ILE A 66 6.21 11.28 12.96
CA ILE A 66 5.60 11.28 14.30
C ILE A 66 4.11 10.94 14.21
N ALA A 67 3.30 11.85 13.64
CA ALA A 67 1.84 11.75 13.65
C ALA A 67 1.34 10.49 12.92
N ALA A 68 0.58 9.65 13.62
CA ALA A 68 0.00 8.43 13.08
C ALA A 68 -0.94 8.68 11.89
N ALA A 69 -1.67 9.81 11.91
CA ALA A 69 -2.56 10.25 10.83
C ALA A 69 -1.83 10.48 9.50
N ASN A 70 -0.55 10.86 9.53
CA ASN A 70 0.27 11.09 8.33
C ASN A 70 0.98 9.83 7.83
N ALA A 71 0.70 8.68 8.44
CA ALA A 71 1.32 7.41 8.13
C ALA A 71 0.37 6.23 8.45
N PRO A 72 -0.90 6.21 7.96
CA PRO A 72 -1.84 5.11 8.19
C PRO A 72 -1.26 3.74 7.83
N ILE A 73 -1.67 2.71 8.58
CA ILE A 73 -1.36 1.31 8.26
C ILE A 73 -2.39 0.83 7.26
N GLU A 74 -1.92 0.53 6.07
CA GLU A 74 -2.72 0.03 4.97
C GLU A 74 -2.88 -1.49 5.06
N HIS A 75 -4.07 -1.98 4.70
CA HIS A 75 -4.33 -3.39 4.51
C HIS A 75 -4.49 -3.64 3.01
N ILE A 76 -3.44 -4.18 2.39
CA ILE A 76 -3.37 -4.37 0.93
C ILE A 76 -4.62 -5.09 0.41
N LEU A 77 -4.99 -6.18 1.09
CA LEU A 77 -6.32 -6.78 1.10
C LEU A 77 -7.15 -6.16 2.23
N PRO A 78 -8.21 -5.39 1.94
CA PRO A 78 -8.96 -4.65 2.94
C PRO A 78 -9.55 -5.55 4.02
N LYS A 79 -9.35 -5.20 5.29
CA LYS A 79 -9.90 -5.94 6.44
C LYS A 79 -11.44 -6.04 6.47
N SER A 80 -12.15 -5.11 5.82
CA SER A 80 -13.61 -5.18 5.66
C SER A 80 -14.06 -6.33 4.75
N LYS A 81 -13.18 -6.81 3.87
CA LYS A 81 -13.42 -7.91 2.92
C LYS A 81 -12.69 -9.18 3.32
N TYR A 82 -11.50 -9.04 3.90
CA TYR A 82 -10.58 -10.13 4.23
C TYR A 82 -10.14 -10.05 5.69
N ILE A 83 -11.11 -10.15 6.61
CA ILE A 83 -10.88 -9.98 8.04
C ILE A 83 -9.84 -10.97 8.62
N GLN A 84 -9.75 -12.16 8.04
CA GLN A 84 -8.76 -13.19 8.39
C GLN A 84 -7.32 -12.71 8.18
N PHE A 85 -7.09 -11.71 7.30
CA PHE A 85 -5.79 -11.12 7.02
C PHE A 85 -5.56 -9.77 7.70
N MET A 86 -6.39 -9.42 8.70
CA MET A 86 -6.24 -8.15 9.44
C MET A 86 -4.86 -8.02 10.11
N PHE A 87 -4.32 -9.11 10.62
CA PHE A 87 -3.01 -9.15 11.29
C PHE A 87 -1.95 -9.92 10.51
N GLU A 88 -2.16 -10.15 9.21
CA GLU A 88 -1.19 -10.84 8.36
C GLU A 88 -0.03 -9.88 8.02
N PRO A 89 1.22 -10.14 8.45
CA PRO A 89 2.32 -9.20 8.28
C PRO A 89 2.49 -8.74 6.82
N LYS A 90 2.44 -9.66 5.85
CA LYS A 90 2.59 -9.34 4.42
C LYS A 90 1.40 -8.59 3.82
N ASN A 91 0.29 -8.51 4.54
CA ASN A 91 -0.88 -7.71 4.17
C ASN A 91 -0.78 -6.25 4.63
N LEU A 92 0.23 -5.91 5.43
CA LEU A 92 0.37 -4.62 6.08
C LEU A 92 1.52 -3.82 5.47
N CYS A 93 1.31 -2.52 5.32
CA CYS A 93 2.34 -1.54 5.01
C CYS A 93 1.89 -0.17 5.52
N VAL A 94 2.70 0.87 5.31
CA VAL A 94 2.32 2.25 5.63
C VAL A 94 2.20 3.08 4.35
N ILE A 95 1.17 3.91 4.28
CA ILE A 95 0.94 4.82 3.16
C ILE A 95 0.61 6.23 3.67
N CYS A 96 0.51 7.21 2.78
CA CYS A 96 0.04 8.56 3.14
C CYS A 96 -1.49 8.60 3.31
N ALA A 97 -1.98 9.64 4.00
CA ALA A 97 -3.40 9.84 4.27
C ALA A 97 -4.27 9.90 3.01
N ASP A 98 -3.76 10.52 1.94
CA ASP A 98 -4.48 10.61 0.66
C ASP A 98 -4.66 9.23 0.03
N CYS A 99 -3.57 8.46 -0.11
CA CYS A 99 -3.65 7.13 -0.72
C CYS A 99 -4.60 6.23 0.07
N ASN A 100 -4.58 6.31 1.40
CA ASN A 100 -5.52 5.59 2.25
C ASN A 100 -6.97 6.03 2.00
N THR A 101 -7.20 7.34 1.89
CA THR A 101 -8.51 7.93 1.62
C THR A 101 -9.08 7.53 0.26
N TYR A 102 -8.25 7.40 -0.78
CA TYR A 102 -8.71 7.00 -2.12
C TYR A 102 -8.83 5.48 -2.28
N LYS A 103 -7.86 4.72 -1.73
CA LYS A 103 -7.89 3.25 -1.81
C LYS A 103 -9.09 2.68 -1.05
N LYS A 104 -9.36 3.17 0.17
CA LYS A 104 -10.43 2.66 1.05
C LYS A 104 -10.45 1.13 1.08
N ASP A 105 -11.59 0.53 0.72
CA ASP A 105 -11.82 -0.90 0.65
C ASP A 105 -11.73 -1.46 -0.78
N ARG A 106 -11.12 -0.73 -1.73
CA ARG A 106 -10.98 -1.22 -3.11
C ARG A 106 -10.29 -2.58 -3.15
N GLU A 107 -10.84 -3.44 -4.01
CA GLU A 107 -10.43 -4.84 -4.14
C GLU A 107 -8.95 -4.98 -4.47
N GLY A 108 -8.28 -5.91 -3.80
CA GLY A 108 -6.86 -6.15 -4.02
C GLY A 108 -6.53 -7.39 -4.85
N LEU A 109 -7.43 -8.37 -4.90
CA LEU A 109 -7.24 -9.56 -5.72
C LEU A 109 -7.68 -9.32 -7.17
N LEU A 110 -6.96 -9.94 -8.10
CA LEU A 110 -7.31 -9.92 -9.53
C LEU A 110 -8.64 -10.64 -9.77
N ASP A 111 -8.73 -11.86 -9.24
CA ASP A 111 -9.91 -12.74 -9.32
C ASP A 111 -10.39 -13.07 -7.89
N PRO A 112 -11.12 -12.17 -7.24
CA PRO A 112 -11.61 -12.42 -5.90
C PRO A 112 -12.72 -13.48 -5.93
N PRO A 113 -12.73 -14.44 -4.99
CA PRO A 113 -13.80 -15.44 -4.93
C PRO A 113 -15.12 -14.79 -4.53
N LEU A 114 -16.23 -15.42 -4.94
CA LEU A 114 -17.58 -14.97 -4.59
C LEU A 114 -17.75 -14.80 -3.07
N TYR A 115 -17.25 -15.77 -2.31
CA TYR A 115 -17.21 -15.76 -0.84
C TYR A 115 -15.79 -15.43 -0.36
N ARG A 116 -15.59 -14.26 0.24
CA ARG A 116 -14.24 -13.75 0.61
C ARG A 116 -13.59 -14.53 1.75
N ASP A 117 -14.40 -15.12 2.61
CA ASP A 117 -13.97 -16.02 3.70
C ASP A 117 -13.45 -17.37 3.18
N ALA A 118 -13.70 -17.72 1.90
CA ALA A 118 -13.11 -18.89 1.27
C ALA A 118 -11.58 -18.78 1.10
N VAL A 119 -11.03 -17.55 1.09
CA VAL A 119 -9.57 -17.35 1.04
C VAL A 119 -8.97 -17.56 2.43
N ARG A 120 -8.66 -18.81 2.79
CA ARG A 120 -8.10 -19.13 4.11
C ARG A 120 -6.60 -18.87 4.24
N ILE A 121 -5.89 -18.88 3.11
CA ILE A 121 -4.42 -18.73 3.06
C ILE A 121 -4.10 -17.42 2.36
N TYR A 122 -3.19 -16.63 2.94
CA TYR A 122 -2.75 -15.39 2.31
C TYR A 122 -2.04 -15.68 0.98
N PRO A 123 -2.49 -15.10 -0.16
CA PRO A 123 -1.85 -15.34 -1.44
C PRO A 123 -0.41 -14.81 -1.44
N LEU A 124 0.58 -15.68 -1.64
CA LEU A 124 1.99 -15.27 -1.71
C LEU A 124 2.48 -15.02 -3.14
N ASP A 125 1.69 -15.43 -4.12
CA ASP A 125 1.98 -15.18 -5.53
C ASP A 125 1.54 -13.76 -5.91
N SER A 126 2.51 -12.96 -6.35
CA SER A 126 2.31 -11.63 -6.92
C SER A 126 1.19 -11.60 -7.97
N SER A 127 1.09 -12.61 -8.84
CA SER A 127 0.14 -12.65 -9.96
C SER A 127 -1.34 -12.59 -9.51
N ARG A 128 -1.62 -12.97 -8.26
CA ARG A 128 -2.96 -13.00 -7.67
C ARG A 128 -3.52 -11.61 -7.36
N TYR A 129 -2.68 -10.58 -7.37
CA TYR A 129 -3.05 -9.23 -6.99
C TYR A 129 -3.38 -8.36 -8.21
N ARG A 130 -4.44 -7.56 -8.08
CA ARG A 130 -4.83 -6.57 -9.08
C ARG A 130 -4.06 -5.27 -8.93
N LEU A 131 -3.66 -4.92 -7.71
CA LEU A 131 -2.81 -3.76 -7.44
C LEU A 131 -1.35 -4.18 -7.25
N PHE A 132 -0.45 -3.21 -7.40
CA PHE A 132 0.92 -3.28 -6.90
C PHE A 132 0.96 -3.73 -5.43
N HIS A 133 1.73 -4.77 -5.15
CA HIS A 133 1.92 -5.36 -3.83
C HIS A 133 3.33 -5.06 -3.30
N PRO A 134 3.50 -4.21 -2.26
CA PRO A 134 4.81 -3.73 -1.85
C PRO A 134 5.78 -4.81 -1.35
N HIS A 135 5.29 -5.94 -0.85
CA HIS A 135 6.14 -7.07 -0.44
C HIS A 135 6.55 -8.00 -1.59
N PHE A 136 5.86 -7.97 -2.73
CA PHE A 136 6.03 -8.97 -3.80
C PHE A 136 6.45 -8.37 -5.12
N ASP A 137 6.22 -7.07 -5.32
CA ASP A 137 6.40 -6.40 -6.59
C ASP A 137 7.54 -5.38 -6.52
N GLU A 138 8.27 -5.27 -7.63
CA GLU A 138 9.21 -4.19 -7.86
C GLU A 138 8.47 -2.97 -8.42
N TYR A 139 8.49 -1.86 -7.68
CA TYR A 139 7.65 -0.69 -7.99
C TYR A 139 7.84 -0.19 -9.43
N ASP A 140 9.09 -0.05 -9.85
CA ASP A 140 9.45 0.55 -11.14
C ASP A 140 9.09 -0.34 -12.34
N GLN A 141 8.74 -1.61 -12.12
CA GLN A 141 8.17 -2.48 -13.17
C GLN A 141 6.69 -2.21 -13.41
N HIS A 142 6.00 -1.65 -12.41
CA HIS A 142 4.56 -1.42 -12.48
C HIS A 142 4.19 0.05 -12.62
N ILE A 143 4.91 0.97 -12.00
CA ILE A 143 4.59 2.40 -11.97
C ILE A 143 5.87 3.20 -12.19
N LYS A 144 5.84 4.14 -13.13
CA LYS A 144 6.90 5.15 -13.30
C LYS A 144 6.40 6.48 -12.74
N LYS A 145 7.19 7.10 -11.86
CA LYS A 145 6.89 8.41 -11.27
C LYS A 145 7.82 9.47 -11.86
N ILE A 146 7.24 10.58 -12.33
CA ILE A 146 7.94 11.78 -12.80
C ILE A 146 7.35 12.97 -12.03
N ARG A 147 8.06 13.43 -10.98
CA ARG A 147 7.53 14.42 -10.02
C ARG A 147 6.11 14.02 -9.55
N TYR A 148 5.09 14.76 -9.96
CA TYR A 148 3.69 14.55 -9.58
C TYR A 148 2.90 13.64 -10.53
N ILE A 149 3.53 13.09 -11.57
CA ILE A 149 2.90 12.24 -12.58
C ILE A 149 3.26 10.77 -12.36
N TYR A 150 2.24 9.92 -12.43
CA TYR A 150 2.33 8.47 -12.30
C TYR A 150 1.83 7.82 -13.59
N LEU A 151 2.71 7.07 -14.24
CA LEU A 151 2.44 6.37 -15.50
C LEU A 151 2.42 4.86 -15.27
N PRO A 152 1.45 4.14 -15.86
CA PRO A 152 1.39 2.69 -15.71
C PRO A 152 2.47 2.01 -16.58
N GLY A 153 3.27 1.15 -15.97
CA GLY A 153 4.14 0.17 -16.66
C GLY A 153 3.50 -1.21 -16.79
N SER A 154 2.31 -1.43 -16.19
CA SER A 154 1.59 -2.71 -16.22
C SER A 154 0.11 -2.53 -15.85
N ASN A 155 -0.69 -3.59 -16.01
CA ASN A 155 -2.09 -3.62 -15.54
C ASN A 155 -2.21 -3.37 -14.03
N LYS A 156 -1.29 -3.92 -13.22
CA LYS A 156 -1.24 -3.66 -11.78
C LYS A 156 -1.00 -2.19 -11.47
N GLY A 157 -0.05 -1.58 -12.18
CA GLY A 157 0.25 -0.16 -12.03
C GLY A 157 -0.92 0.72 -12.41
N SER A 158 -1.57 0.42 -13.54
CA SER A 158 -2.79 1.11 -13.98
C SER A 158 -3.88 1.05 -12.91
N TYR A 159 -4.14 -0.14 -12.36
CA TYR A 159 -5.12 -0.28 -11.30
C TYR A 159 -4.71 0.45 -10.01
N THR A 160 -3.45 0.39 -9.59
CA THR A 160 -2.97 1.14 -8.40
C THR A 160 -3.12 2.64 -8.58
N ILE A 161 -2.74 3.18 -9.74
CA ILE A 161 -2.87 4.60 -10.08
C ILE A 161 -4.33 5.04 -9.95
N PHE A 162 -5.25 4.27 -10.52
CA PHE A 162 -6.69 4.50 -10.41
C PHE A 162 -7.19 4.37 -8.97
N ALA A 163 -6.88 3.25 -8.30
CA ALA A 163 -7.41 2.93 -6.99
C ALA A 163 -6.98 3.94 -5.91
N CYS A 164 -5.74 4.44 -6.00
CA CYS A 164 -5.19 5.40 -5.04
C CYS A 164 -5.25 6.86 -5.55
N ASN A 165 -5.85 7.09 -6.73
CA ASN A 165 -5.87 8.39 -7.41
C ASN A 165 -4.50 9.10 -7.41
N LEU A 166 -3.47 8.41 -7.91
CA LEU A 166 -2.09 8.90 -7.77
C LEU A 166 -1.85 10.21 -8.52
N ASN A 167 -2.55 10.44 -9.64
CA ASN A 167 -2.46 11.66 -10.44
C ASN A 167 -3.37 12.81 -9.96
N ARG A 168 -3.96 12.71 -8.75
CA ARG A 168 -4.86 13.73 -8.19
C ARG A 168 -4.29 15.15 -8.22
N VAL A 169 -2.99 15.32 -7.99
CA VAL A 169 -2.35 16.66 -7.98
C VAL A 169 -2.53 17.35 -9.33
N ILE A 170 -2.38 16.60 -10.44
CA ILE A 170 -2.57 17.12 -11.79
C ILE A 170 -4.03 17.46 -12.04
N VAL A 171 -4.96 16.62 -11.55
CA VAL A 171 -6.40 16.85 -11.72
C VAL A 171 -6.84 18.10 -10.98
N GLU A 172 -6.33 18.32 -9.76
CA GLU A 172 -6.72 19.44 -8.90
C GLU A 172 -6.04 20.76 -9.31
N LEU A 173 -4.76 20.72 -9.68
CA LEU A 173 -3.95 21.93 -9.93
C LEU A 173 -3.69 22.21 -11.41
N GLY A 174 -4.03 21.27 -12.30
CA GLY A 174 -3.68 21.34 -13.72
C GLY A 174 -2.22 20.99 -14.01
N VAL A 175 -1.82 21.19 -15.26
CA VAL A 175 -0.44 20.99 -15.74
C VAL A 175 0.20 22.37 -15.94
N SER A 176 1.25 22.67 -15.19
CA SER A 176 2.06 23.88 -15.43
C SER A 176 3.08 23.66 -16.56
N ASP A 177 3.57 24.74 -17.15
CA ASP A 177 4.63 24.68 -18.17
C ASP A 177 5.90 24.00 -17.62
N GLU A 178 6.25 24.23 -16.35
CA GLU A 178 7.38 23.56 -15.69
C GLU A 178 7.19 22.04 -15.66
N LEU A 179 6.00 21.58 -15.24
CA LEU A 179 5.68 20.16 -15.20
C LEU A 179 5.68 19.55 -16.61
N PHE A 180 5.16 20.27 -17.60
CA PHE A 180 5.19 19.84 -18.99
C PHE A 180 6.62 19.67 -19.51
N ASN A 181 7.51 20.63 -19.21
CA ASN A 181 8.92 20.58 -19.60
C ASN A 181 9.69 19.42 -18.95
N ASP A 182 9.41 19.10 -17.68
CA ASP A 182 10.00 17.93 -17.03
C ASP A 182 9.60 16.62 -17.70
N VAL A 183 8.31 16.51 -18.06
CA VAL A 183 7.79 15.35 -18.78
C VAL A 183 8.43 15.24 -20.16
N ALA A 184 8.50 16.33 -20.91
CA ALA A 184 9.14 16.35 -22.22
C ALA A 184 10.60 15.90 -22.13
N THR A 185 11.36 16.45 -21.19
CA THR A 185 12.76 16.08 -20.94
C THR A 185 12.90 14.60 -20.55
N ALA A 186 12.03 14.08 -19.70
CA ALA A 186 12.03 12.68 -19.30
C ALA A 186 11.75 11.74 -20.49
N LEU A 187 10.80 12.11 -21.35
CA LEU A 187 10.47 11.36 -22.56
C LEU A 187 11.61 11.37 -23.59
N GLU A 188 12.29 12.51 -23.77
CA GLU A 188 13.47 12.60 -24.64
C GLU A 188 14.60 11.71 -24.14
N ARG A 189 14.91 11.75 -22.84
CA ARG A 189 15.91 10.85 -22.24
C ARG A 189 15.55 9.38 -22.44
N ALA A 190 14.28 9.01 -22.30
CA ALA A 190 13.84 7.63 -22.55
C ALA A 190 13.97 7.21 -24.02
N ARG A 191 13.77 8.13 -24.96
CA ARG A 191 13.92 7.87 -26.41
C ARG A 191 15.37 7.71 -26.83
N PHE A 192 16.30 8.44 -26.23
CA PHE A 192 17.68 8.54 -26.70
C PHE A 192 18.75 7.98 -25.74
N GLY A 193 18.42 7.70 -24.48
CA GLY A 193 19.34 7.25 -23.44
C GLY A 193 19.48 5.73 -23.27
N GLY A 194 18.97 4.93 -24.21
CA GLY A 194 19.00 3.46 -24.16
C GLY A 194 20.29 2.78 -24.66
N ASN A 195 21.34 3.54 -25.01
CA ASN A 195 22.65 3.00 -25.40
C ASN A 195 23.72 3.51 -24.42
N GLY A 196 24.03 2.72 -23.41
CA GLY A 196 25.10 2.96 -22.44
C GLY A 196 25.23 1.81 -21.46
#